data_AF-A0A945C566-F1
#
_entry.id   AF-A0A945C566-F1
#
_cell.length_a   1.000
_cell.length_b   1.000
_cell.length_c   1.000
_cell.angle_alpha   90.00
_cell.angle_beta   90.00
_cell.angle_gamma   90.00
#
_symmetry.space_group_name_H-M   'P 1'
#
loop_
_entity.id
_entity.type
_entity.pdbx_description
1 polymer ?
#
loop_
_entity_poly.entity_id
_entity_poly.type
_entity_poly.pdbx_seq_one_letter_code
_entity_poly.pdbx_strand_id
1 'polypeptide(L)'
;SMESIVYDLNFESAKIAKIAAQEFTNLNPDKPRFVAGSIGPTNRTASMSPDVNDPGYRAVTFDDLVESYSEQVNALIDGGVDILLVETIFDTLNAKAALFAIDTILENRKLEIPIMVSGTITDASGRTLSGQTVEAFVASLSHIPLLSIGFNCALGADLLLPYMKRLSNITEFFTSAHPNAGLPNAFGEYDQTAEEMKLLIREYLESKCVNIIGGCCGTTPEHIKLIAEEANNFSPRNIV
;
A
#
# COMPACT_ATOMS: atom_id res chain seq x y z
N SER A 1 -2.41 25.78 -3.88
CA SER A 1 -1.64 24.65 -3.35
C SER A 1 -1.96 24.49 -1.88
N MET A 2 -2.04 23.26 -1.36
CA MET A 2 -2.26 22.95 0.06
C MET A 2 -0.94 22.59 0.78
N GLU A 3 0.21 22.94 0.20
CA GLU A 3 1.55 22.63 0.74
C GLU A 3 1.73 23.04 2.20
N SER A 4 1.23 24.22 2.61
CA SER A 4 1.42 24.72 3.98
C SER A 4 0.64 23.99 5.07
N ILE A 5 -0.24 23.05 4.70
CA ILE A 5 -1.10 22.30 5.63
C ILE A 5 -0.90 20.79 5.53
N VAL A 6 0.20 20.33 4.92
CA VAL A 6 0.53 18.90 4.81
C VAL A 6 0.56 18.26 6.21
N TYR A 7 1.22 18.91 7.16
CA TYR A 7 1.26 18.44 8.54
C TYR A 7 -0.15 18.30 9.15
N ASP A 8 -0.92 19.40 9.21
CA ASP A 8 -2.23 19.43 9.86
C ASP A 8 -3.21 18.41 9.24
N LEU A 9 -3.18 18.26 7.91
CA LEU A 9 -4.04 17.32 7.20
C LEU A 9 -3.75 15.87 7.60
N ASN A 10 -2.46 15.49 7.66
CA ASN A 10 -2.07 14.13 8.03
C ASN A 10 -2.29 13.85 9.52
N PHE A 11 -1.99 14.81 10.39
CA PHE A 11 -2.20 14.69 11.83
C PHE A 11 -3.68 14.47 12.16
N GLU A 12 -4.57 15.33 11.64
CA GLU A 12 -6.01 15.21 11.90
C GLU A 12 -6.61 13.97 11.22
N SER A 13 -6.14 13.59 10.03
CA SER A 13 -6.55 12.36 9.36
C SER A 13 -6.24 11.11 10.20
N ALA A 14 -5.01 10.98 10.68
CA ALA A 14 -4.59 9.89 11.55
C ALA A 14 -5.40 9.84 12.85
N LYS A 15 -5.62 11.00 13.48
CA LYS A 15 -6.37 11.11 14.72
C LYS A 15 -7.84 10.69 14.57
N ILE A 16 -8.50 11.11 13.49
CA ILE A 16 -9.89 10.69 13.18
C ILE A 16 -9.95 9.17 13.02
N ALA A 17 -9.02 8.59 12.25
CA ALA A 17 -8.95 7.15 12.06
C ALA A 17 -8.70 6.42 13.39
N LYS A 18 -7.84 6.96 14.26
CA LYS A 18 -7.52 6.36 15.56
C LYS A 18 -8.71 6.38 16.52
N ILE A 19 -9.49 7.45 16.54
CA ILE A 19 -10.71 7.54 17.33
C ILE A 19 -11.70 6.44 16.91
N ALA A 20 -11.94 6.30 15.60
CA ALA A 20 -12.84 5.27 15.08
C ALA A 20 -12.33 3.86 15.37
N ALA A 21 -11.03 3.60 15.16
CA ALA A 21 -10.41 2.30 15.46
C ALA A 21 -10.54 1.94 16.95
N GLN A 22 -10.32 2.92 17.84
CA GLN A 22 -10.44 2.71 19.28
C GLN A 22 -11.89 2.43 19.70
N GLU A 23 -12.86 3.15 19.14
CA GLU A 23 -14.29 2.91 19.40
C GLU A 23 -14.66 1.45 19.08
N PHE A 24 -14.34 0.99 17.87
CA PHE A 24 -14.66 -0.38 17.46
C PHE A 24 -13.85 -1.44 18.22
N THR A 25 -12.60 -1.14 18.60
CA THR A 25 -11.79 -2.02 19.46
C THR A 25 -12.41 -2.15 20.85
N ASN A 26 -12.91 -1.06 21.43
CA ASN A 26 -13.59 -1.09 22.73
C ASN A 26 -14.89 -1.91 22.67
N LEU A 27 -15.61 -1.88 21.54
CA LEU A 27 -16.81 -2.69 21.32
C LEU A 27 -16.52 -4.19 21.19
N ASN A 28 -15.34 -4.57 20.69
CA ASN A 28 -14.91 -5.97 20.59
C ASN A 28 -13.38 -6.07 20.77
N PRO A 29 -12.90 -6.24 22.02
CA PRO A 29 -11.47 -6.31 22.32
C PRO A 29 -10.75 -7.51 21.69
N ASP A 30 -11.46 -8.60 21.41
CA ASP A 30 -10.89 -9.80 20.75
C ASP A 30 -10.58 -9.57 19.27
N LYS A 31 -11.04 -8.43 18.71
CA LYS A 31 -10.76 -8.01 17.33
C LYS A 31 -10.31 -6.54 17.31
N PRO A 32 -9.06 -6.24 17.73
CA PRO A 32 -8.54 -4.87 17.69
C PRO A 32 -8.50 -4.33 16.25
N ARG A 33 -8.69 -3.02 16.12
CA ARG A 33 -8.55 -2.28 14.86
C ARG A 33 -7.26 -1.48 14.93
N PHE A 34 -6.50 -1.53 13.85
CA PHE A 34 -5.23 -0.82 13.70
C PHE A 34 -5.39 0.28 12.64
N VAL A 35 -4.63 1.36 12.79
CA VAL A 35 -4.58 2.47 11.82
C VAL A 35 -3.27 2.41 11.05
N ALA A 36 -3.37 2.26 9.73
CA ALA A 36 -2.24 2.46 8.82
C ALA A 36 -2.21 3.91 8.34
N GLY A 37 -1.10 4.61 8.60
CA GLY A 37 -0.80 5.91 8.01
C GLY A 37 -0.42 5.74 6.54
N SER A 38 -1.36 6.02 5.65
CA SER A 38 -1.17 5.91 4.21
C SER A 38 -0.25 7.01 3.67
N ILE A 39 0.75 6.60 2.91
CA ILE A 39 1.76 7.43 2.26
C ILE A 39 1.73 7.06 0.77
N GLY A 40 1.01 7.86 -0.01
CA GLY A 40 0.94 7.69 -1.45
C GLY A 40 2.21 8.14 -2.17
N PRO A 41 2.34 7.84 -3.47
CA PRO A 41 3.40 8.41 -4.26
C PRO A 41 3.15 9.91 -4.45
N THR A 42 4.22 10.70 -4.53
CA THR A 42 4.09 12.09 -5.00
C THR A 42 3.66 12.11 -6.47
N ASN A 43 3.29 13.28 -6.99
CA ASN A 43 2.99 13.44 -8.42
C ASN A 43 4.26 13.56 -9.30
N ARG A 44 5.45 13.38 -8.74
CA ARG A 44 6.73 13.49 -9.45
C ARG A 44 7.46 12.14 -9.43
N THR A 45 8.06 11.78 -10.56
CA THR A 45 8.94 10.60 -10.69
C THR A 45 10.39 11.03 -10.48
N ALA A 46 11.13 10.32 -9.63
CA ALA A 46 12.58 10.50 -9.49
C ALA A 46 13.37 9.57 -10.42
N SER A 47 12.82 8.43 -10.83
CA SER A 47 13.51 7.49 -11.71
C SER A 47 13.34 7.81 -13.20
N MET A 48 12.28 8.52 -13.57
CA MET A 48 11.90 8.81 -14.96
C MET A 48 11.88 10.32 -15.22
N SER A 49 12.31 10.71 -16.43
CA SER A 49 12.12 12.08 -16.90
C SER A 49 10.66 12.31 -17.30
N PRO A 50 10.03 13.42 -16.89
CA PRO A 50 8.74 13.83 -17.42
C PRO A 50 8.83 14.44 -18.82
N ASP A 51 10.04 14.80 -19.30
CA ASP A 51 10.27 15.30 -20.65
C ASP A 51 10.78 14.18 -21.56
N VAL A 52 9.93 13.76 -22.50
CA VAL A 52 10.27 12.71 -23.47
C VAL A 52 11.43 13.08 -24.39
N ASN A 53 11.75 14.37 -24.53
CA ASN A 53 12.86 14.85 -25.36
C ASN A 53 14.18 14.96 -24.58
N ASP A 54 14.13 14.94 -23.25
CA ASP A 54 15.31 14.96 -22.38
C ASP A 54 15.25 13.80 -21.36
N PRO A 55 15.77 12.60 -21.71
CA PRO A 55 15.75 11.44 -20.81
C PRO A 55 16.63 11.63 -19.55
N GLY A 56 17.53 12.61 -19.53
CA GLY A 56 18.39 12.92 -18.39
C GLY A 56 17.75 13.84 -17.35
N TYR A 57 16.75 14.64 -17.75
CA TYR A 57 16.08 15.58 -16.85
C TYR A 57 15.34 14.88 -15.69
N ARG A 58 15.32 15.52 -14.51
CA ARG A 58 14.55 15.10 -13.34
C ARG A 58 13.89 16.32 -12.70
N ALA A 59 12.58 16.23 -12.46
CA ALA A 59 11.79 17.31 -11.87
C ALA A 59 11.79 17.31 -10.33
N VAL A 60 12.41 16.30 -9.72
CA VAL A 60 12.55 16.15 -8.28
C VAL A 60 13.82 15.38 -7.97
N THR A 61 14.47 15.70 -6.86
CA THR A 61 15.62 14.95 -6.36
C THR A 61 15.20 13.96 -5.28
N PHE A 62 16.11 13.07 -4.89
CA PHE A 62 15.87 12.16 -3.77
C PHE A 62 15.68 12.93 -2.46
N ASP A 63 16.49 13.96 -2.22
CA ASP A 63 16.45 14.76 -1.00
C ASP A 63 15.15 15.56 -0.88
N ASP A 64 14.65 16.12 -1.99
CA ASP A 64 13.33 16.80 -2.02
C ASP A 64 12.19 15.85 -1.59
N LEU A 65 12.26 14.59 -2.04
CA LEU A 65 11.28 13.57 -1.65
C LEU A 65 11.42 13.18 -0.19
N VAL A 66 12.64 13.02 0.31
CA VAL A 66 12.90 12.71 1.73
C VAL A 66 12.34 13.81 2.62
N GLU A 67 12.56 15.09 2.29
CA GLU A 67 12.00 16.22 3.03
C GLU A 67 10.47 16.16 3.06
N SER A 68 9.84 16.01 1.88
CA SER A 68 8.39 15.96 1.77
C SER A 68 7.77 14.77 2.52
N TYR A 69 8.35 13.58 2.38
CA TYR A 69 7.89 12.40 3.12
C TYR A 69 8.12 12.55 4.62
N SER A 70 9.21 13.20 5.05
CA SER A 70 9.50 13.41 6.47
C SER A 70 8.43 14.25 7.17
N GLU A 71 7.92 15.30 6.50
CA GLU A 71 6.84 16.12 7.05
C GLU A 71 5.57 15.28 7.25
N GLN A 72 5.15 14.54 6.21
CA GLN A 72 3.98 13.68 6.28
C GLN A 72 4.11 12.58 7.35
N VAL A 73 5.26 11.90 7.41
CA VAL A 73 5.51 10.81 8.35
C VAL A 73 5.47 11.31 9.79
N ASN A 74 6.10 12.44 10.11
CA ASN A 74 6.02 12.99 11.46
C ASN A 74 4.58 13.31 11.87
N ALA A 75 3.80 13.91 10.97
CA ALA A 75 2.40 14.21 11.24
C ALA A 75 1.54 12.96 11.49
N LEU A 76 1.75 11.90 10.69
CA LEU A 76 1.06 10.62 10.87
C LEU A 76 1.43 9.97 12.22
N ILE A 77 2.72 9.94 12.56
CA ILE A 77 3.20 9.41 13.85
C ILE A 77 2.59 10.19 15.02
N ASP A 78 2.60 11.52 14.95
CA ASP A 78 2.04 12.37 16.00
C ASP A 78 0.52 12.22 16.12
N GLY A 79 -0.16 11.91 15.01
CA GLY A 79 -1.57 11.54 14.99
C GLY A 79 -1.88 10.15 15.55
N GLY A 80 -0.85 9.33 15.84
CA GLY A 80 -0.98 8.07 16.56
C GLY A 80 -1.29 6.84 15.70
N VAL A 81 -0.79 6.80 14.46
CA VAL A 81 -0.90 5.60 13.61
C VAL A 81 -0.16 4.40 14.20
N ASP A 82 -0.67 3.20 13.93
CA ASP A 82 -0.08 1.94 14.41
C ASP A 82 0.92 1.33 13.42
N ILE A 83 0.77 1.68 12.13
CA ILE A 83 1.53 1.15 11.00
C ILE A 83 1.77 2.29 10.01
N LEU A 84 2.91 2.32 9.32
CA LEU A 84 3.14 3.22 8.18
C LEU A 84 3.03 2.42 6.88
N LEU A 85 2.20 2.88 5.94
CA LEU A 85 1.93 2.19 4.68
C LEU A 85 2.37 3.06 3.50
N VAL A 86 3.50 2.71 2.88
CA VAL A 86 3.94 3.32 1.61
C VAL A 86 3.25 2.57 0.48
N GLU A 87 2.23 3.16 -0.13
CA GLU A 87 1.36 2.45 -1.07
C GLU A 87 1.27 3.09 -2.45
N THR A 88 0.67 2.35 -3.40
CA THR A 88 0.48 2.77 -4.80
C THR A 88 1.81 3.17 -5.46
N ILE A 89 2.89 2.47 -5.11
CA ILE A 89 4.23 2.80 -5.60
C ILE A 89 4.31 2.46 -7.09
N PHE A 90 4.42 3.50 -7.92
CA PHE A 90 4.72 3.38 -9.34
C PHE A 90 6.22 3.58 -9.65
N ASP A 91 6.92 4.34 -8.80
CA ASP A 91 8.36 4.63 -8.88
C ASP A 91 9.06 4.15 -7.60
N THR A 92 9.89 3.12 -7.74
CA THR A 92 10.60 2.50 -6.62
C THR A 92 11.63 3.44 -5.98
N LEU A 93 12.15 4.44 -6.71
CA LEU A 93 13.06 5.42 -6.12
C LEU A 93 12.31 6.35 -5.14
N ASN A 94 11.05 6.69 -5.45
CA ASN A 94 10.20 7.42 -4.52
C ASN A 94 9.93 6.61 -3.25
N ALA A 95 9.63 5.32 -3.39
CA ALA A 95 9.45 4.44 -2.25
C ALA A 95 10.71 4.35 -1.38
N LYS A 96 11.90 4.28 -1.99
CA LYS A 96 13.16 4.32 -1.24
C LYS A 96 13.37 5.64 -0.49
N ALA A 97 12.96 6.77 -1.06
CA ALA A 97 13.01 8.06 -0.36
C ALA A 97 12.06 8.08 0.84
N ALA A 98 10.81 7.61 0.67
CA ALA A 98 9.85 7.50 1.77
C ALA A 98 10.37 6.58 2.88
N LEU A 99 10.88 5.40 2.51
CA LEU A 99 11.45 4.43 3.42
C LEU A 99 12.67 4.97 4.18
N PHE A 100 13.55 5.70 3.51
CA PHE A 100 14.68 6.37 4.15
C PHE A 100 14.22 7.43 5.16
N ALA A 101 13.22 8.24 4.81
CA ALA A 101 12.62 9.21 5.72
C ALA A 101 12.01 8.53 6.95
N ILE A 102 11.24 7.46 6.75
CA ILE A 102 10.63 6.68 7.84
C ILE A 102 11.71 6.12 8.77
N ASP A 103 12.70 5.40 8.23
CA ASP A 103 13.77 4.77 9.02
C ASP A 103 14.54 5.80 9.86
N THR A 104 14.91 6.93 9.22
CA THR A 104 15.58 8.05 9.90
C THR A 104 14.74 8.64 11.04
N ILE A 105 13.42 8.83 10.82
CA ILE A 105 12.52 9.38 11.84
C ILE A 105 12.33 8.40 12.99
N LEU A 106 12.12 7.12 12.69
CA LEU A 106 11.93 6.08 13.71
C LEU A 106 13.20 5.90 14.56
N GLU A 107 14.38 5.91 13.94
CA GLU A 107 15.66 5.86 14.66
C GLU A 107 15.83 7.08 15.57
N ASN A 108 15.66 8.29 15.04
CA ASN A 108 15.82 9.53 15.81
C ASN A 108 14.82 9.64 16.98
N ARG A 109 13.59 9.17 16.77
CA ARG A 109 12.52 9.20 17.78
C ARG A 109 12.51 7.96 18.68
N LYS A 110 13.35 6.95 18.40
CA LYS A 110 13.40 5.66 19.09
C LYS A 110 12.04 4.97 19.14
N LEU A 111 11.38 4.92 17.99
CA LEU A 111 10.06 4.30 17.82
C LEU A 111 10.20 3.02 16.98
N GLU A 112 9.35 2.04 17.28
CA GLU A 112 9.27 0.78 16.54
C GLU A 112 7.87 0.66 15.92
N ILE A 113 7.65 1.39 14.82
CA ILE A 113 6.38 1.34 14.07
C ILE A 113 6.57 0.43 12.85
N PRO A 114 5.77 -0.63 12.68
CA PRO A 114 5.86 -1.51 11.52
C PRO A 114 5.60 -0.78 10.20
N ILE A 115 6.30 -1.19 9.15
CA ILE A 115 6.22 -0.58 7.82
C ILE A 115 5.63 -1.58 6.83
N MET A 116 4.60 -1.16 6.10
CA MET A 116 4.04 -1.88 4.96
C MET A 116 4.41 -1.17 3.67
N VAL A 117 4.63 -1.95 2.61
CA VAL A 117 4.93 -1.46 1.26
C VAL A 117 3.96 -2.09 0.28
N SER A 118 3.35 -1.27 -0.58
CA SER A 118 2.47 -1.74 -1.65
C SER A 118 2.79 -1.07 -2.97
N GLY A 119 3.21 -1.89 -3.95
CA GLY A 119 3.44 -1.45 -5.32
C GLY A 119 2.15 -1.37 -6.13
N THR A 120 2.23 -0.78 -7.32
CA THR A 120 1.17 -0.89 -8.32
C THR A 120 1.73 -1.45 -9.63
N ILE A 121 1.08 -2.50 -10.13
CA ILE A 121 1.40 -3.10 -11.44
C ILE A 121 0.47 -2.46 -12.46
N THR A 122 1.01 -1.72 -13.42
CA THR A 122 0.21 -0.81 -14.24
C THR A 122 -0.54 -1.49 -15.37
N ASP A 123 -0.08 -2.67 -15.82
CA ASP A 123 -0.70 -3.41 -16.91
C ASP A 123 -0.38 -4.91 -16.88
N ALA A 124 -0.89 -5.62 -17.89
CA ALA A 124 -0.70 -7.06 -18.08
C ALA A 124 0.75 -7.48 -18.37
N SER A 125 1.70 -6.55 -18.54
CA SER A 125 3.13 -6.89 -18.65
C SER A 125 3.74 -7.28 -17.30
N GLY A 126 3.06 -7.00 -16.20
CA GLY A 126 3.51 -7.37 -14.85
C GLY A 126 4.61 -6.47 -14.32
N ARG A 127 4.62 -5.20 -14.73
CA ARG A 127 5.62 -4.20 -14.34
C ARG A 127 4.99 -3.00 -13.64
N THR A 128 5.78 -2.37 -12.78
CA THR A 128 5.49 -1.01 -12.30
C THR A 128 5.65 0.00 -13.44
N LEU A 129 5.19 1.23 -13.25
CA LEU A 129 5.38 2.32 -14.23
C LEU A 129 6.88 2.56 -14.52
N SER A 130 7.71 2.45 -13.49
CA SER A 130 9.19 2.52 -13.58
C SER A 130 9.83 1.29 -14.23
N GLY A 131 9.04 0.31 -14.68
CA GLY A 131 9.48 -0.84 -15.46
C GLY A 131 10.00 -2.02 -14.65
N GLN A 132 9.87 -2.00 -13.31
CA GLN A 132 10.34 -3.10 -12.45
C GLN A 132 9.38 -4.30 -12.50
N THR A 133 9.94 -5.50 -12.54
CA THR A 133 9.18 -6.74 -12.30
C THR A 133 8.92 -6.92 -10.81
N VAL A 134 8.05 -7.88 -10.45
CA VAL A 134 7.80 -8.28 -9.06
C VAL A 134 9.10 -8.60 -8.31
N GLU A 135 10.01 -9.37 -8.92
CA GLU A 135 11.28 -9.75 -8.31
C GLU A 135 12.21 -8.55 -8.10
N ALA A 136 12.29 -7.66 -9.08
CA ALA A 136 13.09 -6.45 -8.98
C ALA A 136 12.55 -5.50 -7.89
N PHE A 137 11.23 -5.41 -7.75
CA PHE A 137 10.58 -4.62 -6.72
C PHE A 137 10.91 -5.13 -5.32
N VAL A 138 10.76 -6.44 -5.07
CA VAL A 138 11.13 -7.07 -3.79
C VAL A 138 12.61 -6.85 -3.49
N ALA A 139 13.50 -7.17 -4.42
CA ALA A 139 14.94 -7.02 -4.23
C ALA A 139 15.33 -5.57 -3.92
N SER A 140 14.63 -4.58 -4.50
CA SER A 140 14.91 -3.16 -4.29
C SER A 140 14.50 -2.65 -2.90
N LEU A 141 13.51 -3.28 -2.27
CA LEU A 141 12.87 -2.78 -1.04
C LEU A 141 13.11 -3.67 0.20
N SER A 142 13.74 -4.84 0.02
CA SER A 142 14.01 -5.78 1.13
C SER A 142 15.17 -5.38 2.05
N HIS A 143 15.70 -4.16 1.94
CA HIS A 143 16.80 -3.65 2.76
C HIS A 143 16.34 -3.11 4.13
N ILE A 144 15.03 -3.10 4.39
CA ILE A 144 14.40 -2.63 5.62
C ILE A 144 13.48 -3.74 6.15
N PRO A 145 13.34 -3.92 7.47
CA PRO A 145 12.42 -4.89 8.05
C PRO A 145 10.95 -4.47 7.79
N LEU A 146 10.36 -4.99 6.72
CA LEU A 146 8.96 -4.74 6.39
C LEU A 146 8.04 -5.69 7.18
N LEU A 147 6.90 -5.18 7.63
CA LEU A 147 5.78 -6.02 8.06
C LEU A 147 5.24 -6.77 6.85
N SER A 148 4.90 -6.05 5.79
CA SER A 148 4.42 -6.67 4.55
C SER A 148 4.91 -5.97 3.29
N ILE A 149 4.96 -6.74 2.21
CA ILE A 149 5.13 -6.26 0.85
C ILE A 149 3.98 -6.77 -0.02
N GLY A 150 3.45 -5.92 -0.89
CA GLY A 150 2.22 -6.22 -1.59
C GLY A 150 1.98 -5.42 -2.85
N PHE A 151 0.77 -5.56 -3.37
CA PHE A 151 0.29 -4.77 -4.50
C PHE A 151 -1.14 -4.26 -4.28
N ASN A 152 -1.40 -3.05 -4.77
CA ASN A 152 -2.72 -2.44 -4.76
C ASN A 152 -2.99 -1.64 -6.03
N CYS A 153 -4.28 -1.35 -6.26
CA CYS A 153 -4.76 -0.52 -7.36
C CYS A 153 -4.44 -1.09 -8.75
N ALA A 154 -4.74 -0.30 -9.79
CA ALA A 154 -4.58 -0.53 -11.24
C ALA A 154 -5.33 -1.75 -11.81
N LEU A 155 -5.20 -2.91 -11.18
CA LEU A 155 -5.77 -4.18 -11.61
C LEU A 155 -6.89 -4.66 -10.68
N GLY A 156 -7.87 -5.35 -11.26
CA GLY A 156 -8.86 -6.13 -10.52
C GLY A 156 -8.24 -7.39 -9.88
N ALA A 157 -9.03 -8.07 -9.05
CA ALA A 157 -8.57 -9.24 -8.30
C ALA A 157 -8.12 -10.40 -9.20
N ASP A 158 -8.79 -10.67 -10.31
CA ASP A 158 -8.40 -11.71 -11.27
C ASP A 158 -7.03 -11.41 -11.92
N LEU A 159 -6.82 -10.17 -12.37
CA LEU A 159 -5.62 -9.74 -13.08
C LEU A 159 -4.40 -9.60 -12.16
N LEU A 160 -4.62 -9.28 -10.87
CA LEU A 160 -3.53 -9.10 -9.91
C LEU A 160 -3.01 -10.43 -9.32
N LEU A 161 -3.83 -11.49 -9.33
CA LEU A 161 -3.55 -12.76 -8.67
C LEU A 161 -2.23 -13.43 -9.12
N PRO A 162 -1.89 -13.49 -10.42
CA PRO A 162 -0.64 -14.10 -10.87
C PRO A 162 0.60 -13.43 -10.27
N TYR A 163 0.55 -12.12 -10.06
CA TYR A 163 1.66 -11.35 -9.48
C TYR A 163 1.76 -11.56 -7.97
N MET A 164 0.63 -11.69 -7.28
CA MET A 164 0.64 -12.05 -5.87
C MET A 164 1.16 -13.47 -5.62
N LYS A 165 0.84 -14.44 -6.49
CA LYS A 165 1.43 -15.79 -6.43
C LYS A 165 2.95 -15.77 -6.67
N ARG A 166 3.43 -14.92 -7.58
CA ARG A 166 4.88 -14.73 -7.78
C ARG A 166 5.55 -14.10 -6.56
N LEU A 167 4.96 -13.02 -6.05
CA LEU A 167 5.44 -12.28 -4.89
C LEU A 167 5.58 -13.20 -3.67
N SER A 168 4.53 -13.97 -3.37
CA SER A 168 4.54 -14.87 -2.23
C SER A 168 5.65 -15.92 -2.33
N ASN A 169 6.02 -16.38 -3.52
CA ASN A 169 7.07 -17.38 -3.65
C ASN A 169 8.50 -16.85 -3.44
N ILE A 170 8.70 -15.53 -3.38
CA ILE A 170 10.05 -14.92 -3.38
C ILE A 170 10.33 -14.02 -2.18
N THR A 171 9.32 -13.69 -1.36
CA THR A 171 9.47 -12.79 -0.21
C THR A 171 9.37 -13.54 1.12
N GLU A 172 10.20 -13.13 2.08
CA GLU A 172 10.19 -13.58 3.46
C GLU A 172 9.25 -12.72 4.34
N PHE A 173 8.79 -11.57 3.85
CA PHE A 173 7.81 -10.74 4.55
C PHE A 173 6.38 -11.28 4.41
N PHE A 174 5.46 -10.80 5.25
CA PHE A 174 4.04 -11.03 4.99
C PHE A 174 3.65 -10.42 3.64
N THR A 175 2.64 -10.98 2.99
CA THR A 175 2.13 -10.45 1.72
C THR A 175 0.79 -9.75 1.90
N SER A 176 0.62 -8.60 1.26
CA SER A 176 -0.63 -7.83 1.26
C SER A 176 -1.19 -7.62 -0.14
N ALA A 177 -2.51 -7.63 -0.31
CA ALA A 177 -3.14 -7.26 -1.57
C ALA A 177 -4.42 -6.44 -1.38
N HIS A 178 -4.56 -5.39 -2.18
CA HIS A 178 -5.76 -4.53 -2.20
C HIS A 178 -6.16 -4.25 -3.66
N PRO A 179 -6.75 -5.23 -4.39
CA PRO A 179 -7.16 -5.03 -5.77
C PRO A 179 -8.33 -4.04 -5.89
N ASN A 180 -8.53 -3.50 -7.09
CA ASN A 180 -9.72 -2.73 -7.42
C ASN A 180 -10.95 -3.65 -7.56
N ALA A 181 -12.15 -3.08 -7.47
CA ALA A 181 -13.41 -3.74 -7.83
C ALA A 181 -13.53 -3.87 -9.37
N GLY A 182 -12.66 -4.67 -9.97
CA GLY A 182 -12.50 -4.77 -11.43
C GLY A 182 -11.77 -3.57 -12.04
N LEU A 183 -11.84 -3.45 -13.37
CA LEU A 183 -11.34 -2.30 -14.12
C LEU A 183 -12.43 -1.23 -14.21
N PRO A 184 -12.08 0.07 -14.21
CA PRO A 184 -13.07 1.12 -14.38
C PRO A 184 -13.72 1.05 -15.77
N ASN A 185 -15.02 1.30 -15.84
CA ASN A 185 -15.77 1.39 -17.09
C ASN A 185 -15.48 2.70 -17.83
N ALA A 186 -16.12 2.91 -18.99
CA ALA A 186 -15.89 4.10 -19.82
C ALA A 186 -16.25 5.44 -19.13
N PHE A 187 -16.99 5.40 -18.03
CA PHE A 187 -17.34 6.56 -17.20
C PHE A 187 -16.46 6.70 -15.95
N GLY A 188 -15.49 5.80 -15.75
CA GLY A 188 -14.62 5.78 -14.58
C GLY A 188 -15.23 5.11 -13.35
N GLU A 189 -16.38 4.46 -13.49
CA GLU A 189 -17.08 3.76 -12.41
C GLU A 189 -16.65 2.29 -12.33
N TYR A 190 -16.90 1.65 -11.19
CA TYR A 190 -16.55 0.25 -10.95
C TYR A 190 -17.83 -0.57 -10.79
N ASP A 191 -18.09 -1.45 -11.75
CA ASP A 191 -19.34 -2.22 -11.83
C ASP A 191 -19.28 -3.57 -11.10
N GLN A 192 -18.07 -4.02 -10.71
CA GLN A 192 -17.91 -5.29 -10.02
C GLN A 192 -18.57 -5.24 -8.65
N THR A 193 -19.42 -6.23 -8.40
CA THR A 193 -20.15 -6.36 -7.14
C THR A 193 -19.29 -6.99 -6.04
N ALA A 194 -19.72 -6.81 -4.79
CA ALA A 194 -19.06 -7.41 -3.64
C ALA A 194 -19.02 -8.96 -3.72
N GLU A 195 -20.07 -9.58 -4.26
CA GLU A 195 -20.13 -11.04 -4.43
C GLU A 195 -19.17 -11.55 -5.51
N GLU A 196 -19.06 -10.84 -6.64
CA GLU A 196 -18.07 -11.16 -7.67
C GLU A 196 -16.65 -11.01 -7.13
N MET A 197 -16.36 -9.91 -6.42
CA MET A 197 -15.06 -9.70 -5.79
C MET A 197 -14.74 -10.79 -4.76
N LYS A 198 -15.71 -11.21 -3.94
CA LYS A 198 -15.55 -12.31 -2.98
C LYS A 198 -15.11 -13.60 -3.66
N LEU A 199 -15.75 -13.97 -4.77
CA LEU A 199 -15.42 -15.17 -5.53
C LEU A 199 -13.97 -15.13 -6.07
N LEU A 200 -13.53 -13.98 -6.57
CA LEU A 200 -12.15 -13.81 -7.06
C LEU A 200 -11.13 -13.82 -5.92
N ILE A 201 -11.43 -13.18 -4.80
CA ILE A 201 -10.55 -13.15 -3.62
C ILE A 201 -10.37 -14.54 -3.00
N ARG A 202 -11.38 -15.42 -3.09
CA ARG A 202 -11.26 -16.81 -2.63
C ARG A 202 -10.04 -17.52 -3.21
N GLU A 203 -9.68 -17.26 -4.47
CA GLU A 203 -8.49 -17.88 -5.09
C GLU A 203 -7.17 -17.43 -4.43
N TYR A 204 -7.10 -16.21 -3.89
CA TYR A 204 -5.93 -15.72 -3.14
C TYR A 204 -5.77 -16.50 -1.84
N LEU A 205 -6.90 -16.73 -1.16
CA LEU A 205 -6.97 -17.42 0.12
C LEU A 205 -6.64 -18.91 -0.05
N GLU A 206 -7.22 -19.57 -1.07
CA GLU A 206 -6.96 -20.97 -1.41
C GLU A 206 -5.51 -21.20 -1.81
N SER A 207 -4.92 -20.29 -2.59
CA SER A 207 -3.51 -20.37 -3.01
C SER A 207 -2.52 -19.93 -1.93
N LYS A 208 -3.01 -19.43 -0.78
CA LYS A 208 -2.20 -18.95 0.34
C LYS A 208 -1.11 -17.97 -0.10
N CYS A 209 -1.49 -17.03 -0.98
CA CYS A 209 -0.56 -16.01 -1.47
C CYS A 209 -0.63 -14.68 -0.70
N VAL A 210 -1.53 -14.56 0.29
CA VAL A 210 -1.76 -13.35 1.10
C VAL A 210 -1.78 -13.62 2.60
N ASN A 211 -1.39 -12.61 3.36
CA ASN A 211 -1.55 -12.49 4.82
C ASN A 211 -2.54 -11.37 5.18
N ILE A 212 -2.55 -10.30 4.37
CA ILE A 212 -3.45 -9.15 4.52
C ILE A 212 -4.18 -8.97 3.19
N ILE A 213 -5.51 -8.83 3.25
CA ILE A 213 -6.34 -8.63 2.05
C ILE A 213 -7.36 -7.51 2.32
N GLY A 214 -7.60 -6.69 1.31
CA GLY A 214 -8.63 -5.67 1.34
C GLY A 214 -9.01 -5.22 -0.07
N GLY A 215 -9.31 -3.93 -0.23
CA GLY A 215 -9.80 -3.36 -1.47
C GLY A 215 -9.24 -1.96 -1.72
N CYS A 216 -9.14 -1.58 -3.00
CA CYS A 216 -8.74 -0.24 -3.43
C CYS A 216 -9.89 0.45 -4.17
N CYS A 217 -9.68 0.96 -5.38
CA CYS A 217 -10.68 1.76 -6.09
C CYS A 217 -11.92 0.93 -6.43
N GLY A 218 -13.09 1.54 -6.26
CA GLY A 218 -14.40 0.90 -6.47
C GLY A 218 -14.91 0.05 -5.31
N THR A 219 -14.06 -0.29 -4.34
CA THR A 219 -14.49 -1.11 -3.21
C THR A 219 -15.30 -0.31 -2.19
N THR A 220 -16.25 -0.98 -1.55
CA THR A 220 -17.21 -0.38 -0.60
C THR A 220 -17.19 -1.17 0.72
N PRO A 221 -17.83 -0.67 1.81
CA PRO A 221 -17.96 -1.44 3.04
C PRO A 221 -18.60 -2.83 2.86
N GLU A 222 -19.49 -2.99 1.86
CA GLU A 222 -20.08 -4.30 1.52
C GLU A 222 -19.02 -5.26 0.95
N HIS A 223 -18.13 -4.77 0.08
CA HIS A 223 -16.99 -5.55 -0.41
C HIS A 223 -16.11 -6.01 0.74
N ILE A 224 -15.73 -5.08 1.63
CA ILE A 224 -14.86 -5.40 2.78
C ILE A 224 -15.52 -6.40 3.73
N LYS A 225 -16.83 -6.29 3.95
CA LYS A 225 -17.59 -7.26 4.75
C LYS A 225 -17.50 -8.66 4.16
N LEU A 226 -17.79 -8.83 2.87
CA LEU A 226 -17.77 -10.13 2.21
C LEU A 226 -16.36 -10.71 2.09
N ILE A 227 -15.34 -9.88 1.86
CA ILE A 227 -13.93 -10.28 1.89
C ILE A 227 -13.55 -10.80 3.28
N ALA A 228 -13.93 -10.09 4.34
CA ALA A 228 -13.63 -10.48 5.71
C ALA A 228 -14.35 -11.77 6.12
N GLU A 229 -15.60 -11.95 5.70
CA GLU A 229 -16.36 -13.18 5.93
C GLU A 229 -15.72 -14.38 5.22
N GLU A 230 -15.30 -14.22 3.96
CA GLU A 230 -14.63 -15.28 3.22
C GLU A 230 -13.26 -15.62 3.83
N ALA A 231 -12.47 -14.61 4.18
CA ALA A 231 -11.13 -14.77 4.77
C ALA A 231 -11.14 -15.56 6.09
N ASN A 232 -12.21 -15.49 6.90
CA ASN A 232 -12.32 -16.26 8.14
C ASN A 232 -12.34 -17.78 7.93
N ASN A 233 -12.62 -18.26 6.71
CA ASN A 233 -12.66 -19.70 6.40
C ASN A 233 -11.28 -20.27 6.05
N PHE A 234 -10.24 -19.43 5.97
CA PHE A 234 -8.91 -19.81 5.51
C PHE A 234 -7.83 -19.42 6.52
N SER A 235 -6.70 -20.12 6.48
CA SER A 235 -5.51 -19.72 7.23
C SER A 235 -4.63 -18.82 6.34
N PRO A 236 -3.95 -17.81 6.93
CA PRO A 236 -3.05 -16.95 6.19
C PRO A 236 -1.86 -17.75 5.60
N ARG A 237 -1.16 -17.15 4.64
CA ARG A 237 0.11 -17.65 4.13
C ARG A 237 1.11 -17.90 5.27
N ASN A 238 1.81 -19.03 5.22
CA ASN A 238 2.93 -19.29 6.12
C ASN A 238 4.18 -18.58 5.60
N ILE A 239 4.85 -17.81 6.46
CA ILE A 239 6.22 -17.38 6.21
C ILE A 239 7.13 -18.59 6.51
N VAL A 240 8.09 -18.85 5.63
CA VAL A 240 9.11 -19.89 5.80
C VAL A 240 10.37 -19.25 6.33
#